data_AF-A0A9D6MEH7-F1
#
_entry.id   AF-A0A9D6MEH7-F1
#
_cell.length_a   1.000
_cell.length_b   1.000
_cell.length_c   1.000
_cell.angle_alpha   90.00
_cell.angle_beta   90.00
_cell.angle_gamma   90.00
#
_symmetry.space_group_name_H-M   'P 1'
#
loop_
_entity.id
_entity.type
_entity.pdbx_description
1 polymer ?
#
loop_
_entity_poly.entity_id
_entity_poly.type
_entity_poly.pdbx_seq_one_letter_code
_entity_poly.pdbx_strand_id
1 'polypeptide(L)'
;MEDQIVQIAAGRLFALFSFDLGFEIDLVRAREALPEGVRAGMGGGGKIAPAHVQYASPPLVQALGVRRLLLIERPVDAEVALRLHDFGAASIVFSMPFNGVDGASLPALTAALTARGALEAEARALLGEVVPRVAPAIARPNLDGADLVEDYYVIQVARFAPALDASTLMGAHRDLLARILHCETAHLSPSETDDVLKTAVTYTLDDLVVTDWNVALVYDREYQDVLNVLELLNVQLLELRYLDRMLDTRIARLYEHVAQRRGLLSLTPAALRVRELSELRLDTATLRERMINALKLIGDLYLTKIYTRTADRLHLAEWQRSIDGKLEVIQNVANVFASRAATARAELLELTIILLIVFEIALVLVSR
;
A
#
# COMPACT_ATOMS: atom_id res chain seq x y z
N MET A 1 17.21 34.93 20.40
CA MET A 1 16.36 34.04 21.21
C MET A 1 17.03 32.70 21.07
N GLU A 2 17.79 32.28 22.08
CA GLU A 2 18.64 31.08 22.00
C GLU A 2 17.81 29.89 21.53
N ASP A 3 18.33 29.15 20.55
CA ASP A 3 17.85 27.81 20.19
C ASP A 3 17.89 26.96 21.46
N GLN A 4 16.78 26.95 22.19
CA GLN A 4 16.60 25.97 23.26
C GLN A 4 16.65 24.61 22.58
N ILE A 5 17.67 23.83 22.94
CA ILE A 5 17.86 22.47 22.46
C ILE A 5 16.65 21.66 22.92
N VAL A 6 15.72 21.44 22.00
CA VAL A 6 14.52 20.63 22.24
C VAL A 6 14.93 19.17 22.19
N GLN A 7 14.76 18.44 23.29
CA GLN A 7 15.08 17.03 23.36
C GLN A 7 13.80 16.20 23.44
N ILE A 8 13.75 15.07 22.74
CA ILE A 8 12.74 14.03 22.97
C ILE A 8 13.12 13.31 24.26
N ALA A 9 12.51 13.69 25.38
CA ALA A 9 12.79 13.10 26.69
C ALA A 9 12.23 11.68 26.79
N ALA A 10 11.06 11.46 26.20
CA ALA A 10 10.44 10.15 26.10
C ALA A 10 9.72 10.01 24.76
N GLY A 11 9.93 8.91 24.06
CA GLY A 11 9.34 8.66 22.75
C GLY A 11 9.67 7.28 22.20
N ARG A 12 9.16 7.03 21.00
CA ARG A 12 9.41 5.81 20.23
C ARG A 12 9.61 6.15 18.76
N LEU A 13 10.46 5.38 18.11
CA LEU A 13 10.57 5.39 16.65
C LEU A 13 9.91 4.11 16.13
N PHE A 14 9.04 4.28 15.14
CA PHE A 14 8.46 3.18 14.39
C PHE A 14 8.98 3.22 12.96
N ALA A 15 9.36 2.07 12.43
CA ALA A 15 9.62 1.88 11.01
C ALA A 15 8.67 0.80 10.50
N LEU A 16 7.84 1.18 9.53
CA LEU A 16 6.75 0.39 8.98
C LEU A 16 7.13 -0.01 7.55
N PHE A 17 7.28 -1.30 7.28
CA PHE A 17 7.59 -1.81 5.94
C PHE A 17 6.46 -2.70 5.46
N SER A 18 5.76 -2.27 4.41
CA SER A 18 4.62 -2.99 3.85
C SER A 18 5.00 -3.70 2.55
N PHE A 19 4.54 -4.94 2.39
CA PHE A 19 4.81 -5.82 1.27
C PHE A 19 3.51 -6.45 0.74
N ASP A 20 3.44 -6.64 -0.57
CA ASP A 20 2.35 -7.39 -1.21
C ASP A 20 2.73 -8.87 -1.27
N LEU A 21 1.91 -9.74 -0.68
CA LEU A 21 2.15 -11.18 -0.67
C LEU A 21 1.31 -11.93 -1.70
N GLY A 22 0.16 -11.39 -2.09
CA GLY A 22 -0.75 -12.04 -3.01
C GLY A 22 -2.09 -11.32 -3.09
N PHE A 23 -3.11 -12.01 -3.62
CA PHE A 23 -4.43 -11.44 -3.80
C PHE A 23 -5.24 -11.38 -2.50
N GLU A 24 -5.13 -12.40 -1.66
CA GLU A 24 -5.87 -12.53 -0.40
C GLU A 24 -5.06 -13.41 0.55
N ILE A 25 -5.16 -13.16 1.85
CA ILE A 25 -4.62 -14.02 2.90
C ILE A 25 -5.79 -14.51 3.75
N ASP A 26 -5.99 -15.83 3.77
CA ASP A 26 -6.89 -16.45 4.74
C ASP A 26 -6.26 -16.33 6.14
N LEU A 27 -6.68 -15.31 6.90
CA LEU A 27 -6.12 -15.03 8.23
C LEU A 27 -6.35 -16.18 9.23
N VAL A 28 -7.39 -17.00 9.03
CA VAL A 28 -7.65 -18.16 9.88
C VAL A 28 -6.60 -19.24 9.63
N ARG A 29 -6.36 -19.58 8.36
CA ARG A 29 -5.31 -20.54 7.97
C ARG A 29 -3.91 -20.01 8.29
N ALA A 30 -3.66 -18.72 8.09
CA ALA A 30 -2.38 -18.11 8.44
C ALA A 30 -2.10 -18.22 9.93
N ARG A 31 -3.11 -18.00 10.79
CA ARG A 31 -2.99 -18.18 12.25
C ARG A 31 -2.64 -19.61 12.64
N GLU A 32 -3.22 -20.61 11.99
CA GLU A 32 -2.92 -22.02 12.24
C GLU A 32 -1.49 -22.40 11.86
N ALA A 33 -0.92 -21.73 10.86
CA ALA A 33 0.45 -21.96 10.39
C ALA A 33 1.53 -21.23 11.21
N LEU A 34 1.14 -20.30 12.08
CA LEU A 34 2.06 -19.48 12.87
C LEU A 34 2.21 -20.02 14.31
N PRO A 35 3.39 -19.84 14.95
CA PRO A 35 3.66 -20.24 16.34
C PRO A 35 2.69 -19.62 17.37
N GLU A 36 2.60 -20.18 18.57
CA GLU A 36 1.79 -19.62 19.66
C GLU A 36 2.17 -18.17 20.00
N GLY A 37 1.16 -17.32 20.29
CA GLY A 37 1.33 -15.89 20.60
C GLY A 37 0.74 -14.92 19.58
N VAL A 38 0.12 -15.43 18.51
CA VAL A 38 -0.58 -14.63 17.50
C VAL A 38 -1.87 -14.02 18.05
N ARG A 39 -2.11 -12.74 17.75
CA ARG A 39 -3.29 -11.98 18.18
C ARG A 39 -4.01 -11.38 16.97
N ALA A 40 -5.31 -11.13 17.08
CA ALA A 40 -6.05 -10.35 16.09
C ALA A 40 -6.06 -8.87 16.49
N GLY A 41 -5.89 -7.96 15.52
CA GLY A 41 -5.99 -6.51 15.68
C GLY A 41 -4.66 -5.79 15.81
N MET A 42 -4.63 -4.49 15.49
CA MET A 42 -3.41 -3.69 15.50
C MET A 42 -3.05 -3.22 16.93
N GLY A 43 -2.50 -4.12 17.74
CA GLY A 43 -1.97 -3.81 19.07
C GLY A 43 -0.45 -3.97 19.11
N GLY A 44 0.29 -2.87 19.09
CA GLY A 44 1.71 -2.86 19.43
C GLY A 44 1.88 -2.99 20.96
N GLY A 45 2.60 -4.02 21.42
CA GLY A 45 2.98 -4.14 22.82
C GLY A 45 1.82 -4.35 23.80
N GLY A 46 1.35 -5.59 23.93
CA GLY A 46 0.69 -6.06 25.17
C GLY A 46 -0.66 -5.46 25.58
N LYS A 47 -1.20 -4.44 24.90
CA LYS A 47 -2.47 -3.81 25.27
C LYS A 47 -3.50 -3.86 24.14
N ILE A 48 -4.72 -4.08 24.61
CA ILE A 48 -6.08 -4.07 24.04
C ILE A 48 -6.17 -3.47 22.63
N ALA A 49 -6.90 -4.17 21.75
CA ALA A 49 -7.28 -3.67 20.43
C ALA A 49 -7.81 -2.22 20.53
N PRO A 50 -7.37 -1.32 19.65
CA PRO A 50 -7.78 0.08 19.74
C PRO A 50 -9.31 0.22 19.68
N ALA A 51 -9.88 1.08 20.52
CA ALA A 51 -11.34 1.17 20.67
C ALA A 51 -12.02 1.88 19.48
N HIS A 52 -11.26 2.63 18.67
CA HIS A 52 -11.81 3.57 17.69
C HIS A 52 -11.53 3.21 16.22
N VAL A 53 -10.71 2.18 15.95
CA VAL A 53 -10.49 1.62 14.61
C VAL A 53 -11.14 0.23 14.52
N GLN A 54 -12.41 0.20 14.13
CA GLN A 54 -13.24 -1.02 13.93
C GLN A 54 -12.99 -1.76 12.60
N TYR A 55 -11.87 -2.45 12.40
CA TYR A 55 -11.63 -3.17 11.13
C TYR A 55 -12.78 -4.10 10.72
N ALA A 56 -13.10 -4.18 9.42
CA ALA A 56 -13.99 -5.22 8.90
C ALA A 56 -13.40 -6.62 9.14
N SER A 57 -12.08 -6.75 8.90
CA SER A 57 -11.24 -7.89 9.29
C SER A 57 -9.99 -7.36 9.98
N PRO A 58 -9.82 -7.51 11.30
CA PRO A 58 -8.62 -7.06 11.98
C PRO A 58 -7.40 -7.86 11.50
N PRO A 59 -6.26 -7.22 11.23
CA PRO A 59 -5.08 -7.93 10.76
C PRO A 59 -4.56 -8.90 11.82
N LEU A 60 -3.93 -9.96 11.35
CA LEU A 60 -3.30 -10.97 12.20
C LEU A 60 -1.92 -10.47 12.63
N VAL A 61 -1.63 -10.44 13.92
CA VAL A 61 -0.40 -9.88 14.48
C VAL A 61 0.42 -10.96 15.17
N GLN A 62 1.69 -11.05 14.78
CA GLN A 62 2.65 -11.96 15.37
C GLN A 62 3.88 -11.19 15.86
N ALA A 63 4.24 -11.35 17.12
CA ALA A 63 5.53 -10.87 17.62
C ALA A 63 6.67 -11.72 17.06
N LEU A 64 7.68 -11.07 16.46
CA LEU A 64 8.89 -11.71 15.94
C LEU A 64 10.09 -11.60 16.92
N GLY A 65 9.83 -11.07 18.12
CA GLY A 65 10.81 -10.88 19.18
C GLY A 65 11.57 -9.55 19.05
N VAL A 66 12.71 -9.47 19.73
CA VAL A 66 13.59 -8.30 19.70
C VAL A 66 14.71 -8.53 18.68
N ARG A 67 15.05 -7.50 17.90
CA ARG A 67 16.21 -7.47 17.01
C ARG A 67 17.14 -6.34 17.43
N ARG A 68 18.44 -6.62 17.47
CA ARG A 68 19.46 -5.61 17.73
C ARG A 68 19.91 -5.01 16.41
N LEU A 69 19.56 -3.76 16.19
CA LEU A 69 19.76 -3.04 14.93
C LEU A 69 20.76 -1.90 15.14
N LEU A 70 21.35 -1.40 14.05
CA LEU A 70 22.18 -0.20 14.05
C LEU A 70 21.38 0.95 13.43
N LEU A 71 20.96 1.90 14.26
CA LEU A 71 20.29 3.12 13.85
C LEU A 71 21.30 4.26 13.91
N ILE A 72 21.81 4.73 12.76
CA ILE A 72 22.84 5.78 12.67
C ILE A 72 24.01 5.48 13.63
N GLU A 73 24.62 4.32 13.42
CA GLU A 73 25.78 3.84 14.18
C GLU A 73 25.51 3.59 15.68
N ARG A 74 24.27 3.72 16.14
CA ARG A 74 23.87 3.40 17.52
C ARG A 74 23.17 2.04 17.57
N PRO A 75 23.61 1.12 18.44
CA PRO A 75 22.90 -0.13 18.65
C PRO A 75 21.59 0.15 19.38
N VAL A 76 20.48 -0.33 18.81
CA VAL A 76 19.14 -0.19 19.37
C VAL A 76 18.44 -1.54 19.36
N ASP A 77 17.78 -1.87 20.46
CA ASP A 77 16.92 -3.03 20.55
C ASP A 77 15.51 -2.64 20.05
N ALA A 78 15.11 -3.24 18.94
CA ALA A 78 13.81 -3.04 18.31
C ALA A 78 12.90 -4.24 18.56
N GLU A 79 11.73 -4.00 19.12
CA GLU A 79 10.63 -4.96 19.13
C GLU A 79 10.08 -5.06 17.71
N VAL A 80 9.92 -6.28 17.20
CA VAL A 80 9.45 -6.51 15.83
C VAL A 80 8.14 -7.27 15.83
N ALA A 81 7.19 -6.81 15.02
CA ALA A 81 5.92 -7.46 14.78
C ALA A 81 5.66 -7.63 13.29
N LEU A 82 5.11 -8.77 12.91
CA LEU A 82 4.47 -9.00 11.63
C LEU A 82 2.97 -8.74 11.77
N ARG A 83 2.40 -8.08 10.76
CA ARG A 83 0.95 -7.91 10.61
C ARG A 83 0.53 -8.39 9.24
N LEU A 84 -0.45 -9.29 9.18
CA LEU A 84 -1.01 -9.82 7.94
C LEU A 84 -2.41 -9.28 7.74
N HIS A 85 -2.69 -8.77 6.55
CA HIS A 85 -3.97 -8.23 6.14
C HIS A 85 -4.68 -9.23 5.23
N ASP A 86 -6.00 -9.35 5.39
CA ASP A 86 -6.83 -10.29 4.62
C ASP A 86 -6.77 -10.00 3.12
N PHE A 87 -6.58 -8.74 2.72
CA PHE A 87 -6.49 -8.32 1.33
C PHE A 87 -5.11 -8.54 0.66
N GLY A 88 -4.21 -9.37 1.23
CA GLY A 88 -2.98 -9.77 0.53
C GLY A 88 -1.70 -9.11 1.01
N ALA A 89 -1.76 -8.14 1.92
CA ALA A 89 -0.60 -7.38 2.37
C ALA A 89 -0.01 -7.87 3.70
N ALA A 90 1.27 -7.60 3.90
CA ALA A 90 1.97 -7.83 5.16
C ALA A 90 2.83 -6.63 5.56
N SER A 91 2.83 -6.27 6.84
CA SER A 91 3.66 -5.20 7.39
C SER A 91 4.63 -5.74 8.45
N ILE A 92 5.90 -5.39 8.31
CA ILE A 92 6.91 -5.56 9.36
C ILE A 92 7.04 -4.23 10.08
N VAL A 93 6.83 -4.26 11.40
CA VAL A 93 6.86 -3.08 12.25
C VAL A 93 7.97 -3.20 13.25
N PHE A 94 8.97 -2.35 13.11
CA PHE A 94 10.00 -2.13 14.12
C PHE A 94 9.53 -1.07 15.08
N SER A 95 9.62 -1.33 16.37
CA SER A 95 9.34 -0.37 17.42
C SER A 95 10.51 -0.31 18.38
N MET A 96 11.08 0.87 18.55
CA MET A 96 12.25 1.06 19.39
C MET A 96 12.13 2.27 20.32
N PRO A 97 12.67 2.18 21.55
CA PRO A 97 12.76 3.34 22.43
C PRO A 97 13.53 4.48 21.77
N PHE A 98 13.01 5.70 21.89
CA PHE A 98 13.57 6.87 21.24
C PHE A 98 13.67 8.03 22.24
N ASN A 99 14.47 7.78 23.29
CA ASN A 99 14.59 8.66 24.45
C ASN A 99 15.93 9.40 24.42
N GLY A 100 15.94 10.63 24.93
CA GLY A 100 17.13 11.43 25.07
C GLY A 100 17.70 11.93 23.74
N VAL A 101 16.89 11.98 22.67
CA VAL A 101 17.35 12.38 21.33
C VAL A 101 17.23 13.89 21.17
N ASP A 102 18.31 14.52 20.72
CA ASP A 102 18.34 15.95 20.41
C ASP A 102 17.52 16.23 19.14
N GLY A 103 16.58 17.16 19.23
CA GLY A 103 15.76 17.64 18.13
C GLY A 103 16.59 18.11 16.95
N ALA A 104 17.73 18.77 17.18
CA ALA A 104 18.61 19.24 16.10
C ALA A 104 19.22 18.09 15.27
N SER A 105 19.29 16.87 15.81
CA SER A 105 19.78 15.68 15.10
C SER A 105 18.71 14.98 14.27
N LEU A 106 17.42 15.29 14.49
CA LEU A 106 16.30 14.59 13.86
C LEU A 106 16.24 14.75 12.34
N PRO A 107 16.52 15.92 11.71
CA PRO A 107 16.52 16.04 10.26
C PRO A 107 17.56 15.14 9.57
N ALA A 108 18.76 15.05 10.16
CA ALA A 108 19.80 14.13 9.65
C ALA A 108 19.37 12.67 9.86
N LEU A 109 18.66 12.38 10.94
CA LEU A 109 18.13 11.05 11.19
C LEU A 109 17.08 10.65 10.17
N THR A 110 16.06 11.48 9.93
CA THR A 110 15.00 11.15 8.98
C THR A 110 15.53 11.04 7.56
N ALA A 111 16.48 11.89 7.16
CA ALA A 111 17.21 11.74 5.89
C ALA A 111 17.94 10.40 5.76
N ALA A 112 18.58 9.92 6.83
CA ALA A 112 19.27 8.64 6.82
C ALA A 112 18.32 7.44 6.84
N LEU A 113 17.15 7.56 7.48
CA LEU A 113 16.14 6.52 7.53
C LEU A 113 15.47 6.30 6.16
N THR A 114 15.16 7.38 5.45
CA THR A 114 14.47 7.30 4.14
C THR A 114 15.40 6.95 2.98
N ALA A 115 16.72 6.99 3.20
CA ALA A 115 17.66 6.36 2.29
C ALA A 115 17.55 4.82 2.44
N ARG A 116 17.39 4.10 1.31
CA ARG A 116 17.37 2.61 1.31
C ARG A 116 18.51 2.06 2.17
N GLY A 117 18.16 1.25 3.17
CA GLY A 117 19.07 0.97 4.27
C GLY A 117 18.84 -0.36 4.98
N ALA A 118 19.52 -0.53 6.11
CA ALA A 118 19.58 -1.78 6.86
C ALA A 118 18.20 -2.24 7.39
N LEU A 119 17.29 -1.31 7.70
CA LEU A 119 15.95 -1.65 8.19
C LEU A 119 15.09 -2.34 7.14
N GLU A 120 15.11 -1.85 5.90
CA GLU A 120 14.39 -2.48 4.79
C GLU A 120 14.95 -3.89 4.51
N ALA A 121 16.28 -4.04 4.52
CA ALA A 121 16.93 -5.34 4.33
C ALA A 121 16.55 -6.35 5.44
N GLU A 122 16.53 -5.91 6.69
CA GLU A 122 16.07 -6.74 7.82
C GLU A 122 14.58 -7.08 7.69
N ALA A 123 13.73 -6.12 7.29
CA ALA A 123 12.30 -6.35 7.06
C ALA A 123 12.07 -7.45 6.02
N ARG A 124 12.82 -7.39 4.92
CA ARG A 124 12.78 -8.40 3.84
C ARG A 124 13.25 -9.77 4.32
N ALA A 125 14.32 -9.81 5.12
CA ALA A 125 14.83 -11.06 5.68
C ALA A 125 13.78 -11.72 6.59
N LEU A 126 13.19 -10.96 7.50
CA LEU A 126 12.12 -11.42 8.39
C LEU A 126 10.88 -11.89 7.62
N LEU A 127 10.49 -11.15 6.57
CA LEU A 127 9.40 -11.56 5.72
C LEU A 127 9.71 -12.90 5.03
N GLY A 128 10.93 -13.08 4.53
CA GLY A 128 11.41 -14.32 3.93
C GLY A 128 11.40 -15.53 4.88
N GLU A 129 11.53 -15.31 6.19
CA GLU A 129 11.40 -16.37 7.20
C GLU A 129 9.94 -16.80 7.43
N VAL A 130 8.99 -15.85 7.32
CA VAL A 130 7.58 -16.10 7.65
C VAL A 130 6.75 -16.53 6.45
N VAL A 131 6.96 -15.92 5.27
CA VAL A 131 6.19 -16.20 4.05
C VAL A 131 6.09 -17.71 3.73
N PRO A 132 7.16 -18.52 3.81
CA PRO A 132 7.06 -19.95 3.54
C PRO A 132 6.06 -20.70 4.43
N ARG A 133 5.84 -20.22 5.67
CA ARG A 133 4.90 -20.83 6.63
C ARG A 133 3.46 -20.48 6.28
N VAL A 134 3.22 -19.23 5.91
CA VAL A 134 1.86 -18.73 5.61
C VAL A 134 1.48 -18.90 4.13
N ALA A 135 2.39 -19.33 3.27
CA ALA A 135 2.16 -19.56 1.84
C ALA A 135 0.89 -20.37 1.51
N PRO A 136 0.52 -21.44 2.24
CA PRO A 136 -0.73 -22.18 1.99
C PRO A 136 -2.01 -21.37 2.23
N ALA A 137 -1.92 -20.24 2.95
CA ALA A 137 -3.02 -19.33 3.22
C ALA A 137 -3.12 -18.18 2.19
N ILE A 138 -2.14 -18.05 1.29
CA ILE A 138 -2.09 -16.94 0.32
C ILE A 138 -2.75 -17.36 -0.99
N ALA A 139 -3.81 -16.66 -1.38
CA ALA A 139 -4.44 -16.82 -2.68
C ALA A 139 -3.66 -16.03 -3.76
N ARG A 140 -3.36 -16.69 -4.88
CA ARG A 140 -2.58 -16.13 -6.01
C ARG A 140 -1.32 -15.40 -5.52
N PRO A 141 -0.32 -16.12 -4.97
CA PRO A 141 0.89 -15.53 -4.43
C PRO A 141 1.58 -14.64 -5.45
N ASN A 142 2.01 -13.47 -5.01
CA ASN A 142 2.74 -12.54 -5.83
C ASN A 142 4.25 -12.76 -5.66
N LEU A 143 4.85 -13.48 -6.60
CA LEU A 143 6.27 -13.85 -6.53
C LEU A 143 7.20 -12.63 -6.64
N ASP A 144 6.75 -11.56 -7.31
CA ASP A 144 7.47 -10.30 -7.46
C ASP A 144 7.07 -9.28 -6.37
N GLY A 145 6.17 -9.67 -5.45
CA GLY A 145 5.58 -8.77 -4.46
C GLY A 145 6.55 -8.26 -3.42
N ALA A 146 7.65 -8.98 -3.21
CA ALA A 146 8.75 -8.48 -2.41
C ALA A 146 9.43 -7.25 -3.05
N ASP A 147 9.46 -7.09 -4.37
CA ASP A 147 10.25 -6.02 -5.02
C ASP A 147 9.70 -4.62 -4.75
N LEU A 148 8.38 -4.51 -4.53
CA LEU A 148 7.74 -3.29 -4.09
C LEU A 148 7.62 -3.30 -2.55
N VAL A 149 8.16 -2.28 -1.92
CA VAL A 149 7.99 -2.02 -0.50
C VAL A 149 7.58 -0.56 -0.33
N GLU A 150 6.65 -0.33 0.59
CA GLU A 150 6.38 1.01 1.12
C GLU A 150 6.92 1.11 2.54
N ASP A 151 7.85 2.03 2.75
CA ASP A 151 8.40 2.36 4.05
C ASP A 151 7.81 3.67 4.59
N TYR A 152 7.44 3.65 5.88
CA TYR A 152 6.93 4.82 6.57
C TYR A 152 7.48 4.88 7.99
N TYR A 153 7.99 6.03 8.40
CA TYR A 153 8.58 6.22 9.72
C TYR A 153 7.70 7.09 10.60
N VAL A 154 7.52 6.72 11.85
CA VAL A 154 6.76 7.51 12.82
C VAL A 154 7.65 7.83 14.00
N ILE A 155 7.97 9.12 14.17
CA ILE A 155 8.62 9.63 15.37
C ILE A 155 7.51 9.99 16.35
N GLN A 156 7.28 9.09 17.30
CA GLN A 156 6.36 9.31 18.39
C GLN A 156 7.08 10.01 19.54
N VAL A 157 6.53 11.11 20.02
CA VAL A 157 7.02 11.85 21.18
C VAL A 157 5.95 11.79 22.26
N ALA A 158 6.30 11.23 23.42
CA ALA A 158 5.44 11.26 24.60
C ALA A 158 5.70 12.51 25.45
N ARG A 159 6.94 13.04 25.42
CA ARG A 159 7.35 14.23 26.16
C ARG A 159 8.62 14.86 25.60
N PHE A 160 8.60 16.18 25.45
CA PHE A 160 9.79 17.00 25.18
C PHE A 160 10.47 17.47 26.49
N ALA A 161 11.76 17.79 26.41
CA ALA A 161 12.50 18.54 27.43
C ALA A 161 13.19 19.76 26.76
N PRO A 162 12.87 21.00 27.16
CA PRO A 162 11.79 21.39 28.09
C PRO A 162 10.41 20.96 27.59
N ALA A 163 9.39 20.97 28.47
CA ALA A 163 8.03 20.66 28.05
C ALA A 163 7.54 21.71 27.03
N LEU A 164 7.00 21.23 25.91
CA LEU A 164 6.49 22.06 24.82
C LEU A 164 5.03 21.70 24.56
N ASP A 165 4.22 22.70 24.26
CA ASP A 165 2.87 22.50 23.73
C ASP A 165 2.89 22.50 22.19
N ALA A 166 1.78 22.07 21.59
CA ALA A 166 1.63 22.03 20.14
C ALA A 166 1.78 23.42 19.51
N SER A 167 1.34 24.48 20.21
CA SER A 167 1.39 25.85 19.71
C SER A 167 2.84 26.37 19.60
N THR A 168 3.69 26.05 20.56
CA THR A 168 5.12 26.41 20.54
C THR A 168 5.86 25.64 19.46
N LEU A 169 5.57 24.34 19.30
CA LEU A 169 6.13 23.52 18.22
C LEU A 169 5.78 24.10 16.84
N MET A 170 4.49 24.42 16.64
CA MET A 170 3.97 25.02 15.41
C MET A 170 4.30 26.52 15.26
N GLY A 171 4.98 27.14 16.22
CA GLY A 171 5.37 28.55 16.18
C GLY A 171 6.89 28.70 16.09
N ALA A 172 7.58 28.43 17.19
CA ALA A 172 9.01 28.66 17.34
C ALA A 172 9.87 27.58 16.66
N HIS A 173 9.34 26.36 16.49
CA HIS A 173 10.09 25.22 15.96
C HIS A 173 9.61 24.73 14.59
N ARG A 174 8.88 25.57 13.84
CA ARG A 174 8.30 25.24 12.52
C ARG A 174 9.33 24.75 11.49
N ASP A 175 10.46 25.45 11.38
CA ASP A 175 11.54 25.08 10.45
C ASP A 175 12.11 23.70 10.79
N LEU A 176 12.35 23.44 12.09
CA LEU A 176 12.81 22.14 12.54
C LEU A 176 11.81 21.03 12.22
N LEU A 177 10.52 21.24 12.52
CA LEU A 177 9.46 20.29 12.19
C LEU A 177 9.42 19.98 10.69
N ALA A 178 9.43 21.02 9.85
CA ALA A 178 9.35 20.85 8.40
C ALA A 178 10.57 20.07 7.87
N ARG A 179 11.77 20.35 8.37
CA ARG A 179 13.01 19.64 8.02
C ARG A 179 12.99 18.17 8.43
N ILE A 180 12.45 17.86 9.62
CA ILE A 180 12.28 16.47 10.09
C ILE A 180 11.37 15.71 9.13
N LEU A 181 10.20 16.29 8.83
CA LEU A 181 9.14 15.66 8.02
C LEU A 181 9.54 15.51 6.55
N HIS A 182 10.20 16.53 5.98
CA HIS A 182 10.68 16.52 4.60
C HIS A 182 12.01 15.77 4.44
N CYS A 183 12.59 15.28 5.54
CA CYS A 183 13.88 14.55 5.55
C CYS A 183 15.05 15.38 5.00
N GLU A 184 15.07 16.67 5.30
CA GLU A 184 16.07 17.61 4.78
C GLU A 184 16.92 18.22 5.87
N THR A 185 18.24 18.19 5.67
CA THR A 185 19.17 18.86 6.58
C THR A 185 19.29 20.36 6.28
N ALA A 186 19.01 20.79 5.06
CA ALA A 186 19.00 22.20 4.69
C ALA A 186 17.73 22.91 5.19
N HIS A 187 17.80 24.24 5.33
CA HIS A 187 16.61 25.04 5.62
C HIS A 187 15.68 25.07 4.41
N LEU A 188 14.38 24.91 4.69
CA LEU A 188 13.34 24.99 3.69
C LEU A 188 12.91 26.43 3.45
N SER A 189 12.35 26.69 2.27
CA SER A 189 11.72 27.99 2.02
C SER A 189 10.51 28.19 2.94
N PRO A 190 10.09 29.44 3.23
CA PRO A 190 8.90 29.67 4.05
C PRO A 190 7.64 29.03 3.46
N SER A 191 7.47 29.09 2.13
CA SER A 191 6.32 28.46 1.45
C SER A 191 6.33 26.93 1.56
N GLU A 192 7.50 26.31 1.52
CA GLU A 192 7.64 24.85 1.68
C GLU A 192 7.38 24.43 3.12
N THR A 193 7.91 25.20 4.07
CA THR A 193 7.63 25.01 5.50
C THR A 193 6.14 25.08 5.80
N ASP A 194 5.45 26.08 5.24
CA ASP A 194 4.01 26.21 5.39
C ASP A 194 3.24 25.09 4.70
N ASP A 195 3.71 24.59 3.56
CA ASP A 195 3.08 23.45 2.87
C ASP A 195 3.16 22.15 3.67
N VAL A 196 4.35 21.78 4.14
CA VAL A 196 4.57 20.59 4.99
C VAL A 196 3.68 20.65 6.23
N LEU A 197 3.58 21.82 6.88
CA LEU A 197 2.82 21.99 8.11
C LEU A 197 1.29 22.06 7.91
N LYS A 198 0.75 22.09 6.68
CA LYS A 198 -0.71 22.03 6.42
C LYS A 198 -1.34 20.73 6.91
N THR A 199 -0.56 19.66 6.99
CA THR A 199 -1.05 18.35 7.45
C THR A 199 -1.24 18.29 8.97
N ALA A 200 -0.80 19.31 9.72
CA ALA A 200 -0.84 19.33 11.19
C ALA A 200 -2.27 19.23 11.77
N VAL A 201 -2.53 18.17 12.52
CA VAL A 201 -3.76 17.94 13.28
C VAL A 201 -3.47 18.03 14.77
N THR A 202 -4.28 18.80 15.48
CA THR A 202 -4.21 19.00 16.93
C THR A 202 -5.63 18.94 17.50
N TYR A 203 -5.82 18.27 18.64
CA TYR A 203 -7.10 18.13 19.32
C TYR A 203 -7.14 18.83 20.69
N THR A 204 -6.01 18.84 21.39
CA THR A 204 -5.72 19.40 22.71
C THR A 204 -4.51 20.35 22.62
N LEU A 205 -3.98 20.83 23.76
CA LEU A 205 -2.76 21.65 23.75
C LEU A 205 -1.48 20.80 23.68
N ASP A 206 -1.56 19.52 24.06
CA ASP A 206 -0.40 18.63 24.24
C ASP A 206 -0.37 17.49 23.21
N ASP A 207 -1.14 17.60 22.11
CA ASP A 207 -1.07 16.68 20.98
C ASP A 207 -0.84 17.40 19.64
N LEU A 208 -0.03 16.78 18.81
CA LEU A 208 0.25 17.26 17.46
C LEU A 208 0.63 16.07 16.58
N VAL A 209 -0.13 15.87 15.51
CA VAL A 209 0.20 14.93 14.44
C VAL A 209 0.51 15.71 13.19
N VAL A 210 1.71 15.58 12.67
CA VAL A 210 2.09 16.13 11.36
C VAL A 210 2.63 15.00 10.51
N THR A 211 2.14 14.91 9.27
CA THR A 211 2.47 13.79 8.38
C THR A 211 3.00 14.30 7.06
N ASP A 212 4.04 13.67 6.56
CA ASP A 212 4.54 13.86 5.20
C ASP A 212 4.62 12.50 4.48
N TRP A 213 5.19 12.48 3.28
CA TRP A 213 5.25 11.34 2.37
C TRP A 213 5.94 10.11 2.98
N ASN A 214 7.04 10.29 3.72
CA ASN A 214 7.80 9.18 4.32
C ASN A 214 7.79 9.17 5.85
N VAL A 215 7.49 10.29 6.48
CA VAL A 215 7.68 10.47 7.92
C VAL A 215 6.48 11.18 8.54
N ALA A 216 6.07 10.71 9.71
CA ALA A 216 5.16 11.42 10.60
C ALA A 216 5.82 11.75 11.93
N LEU A 217 5.48 12.91 12.48
CA LEU A 217 5.71 13.25 13.87
C LEU A 217 4.38 13.14 14.62
N VAL A 218 4.35 12.31 15.67
CA VAL A 218 3.19 12.11 16.55
C VAL A 218 3.56 12.51 17.97
N TYR A 219 3.28 13.74 18.33
CA TYR A 219 3.31 14.18 19.73
C TYR A 219 1.98 13.80 20.37
N ASP A 220 1.93 12.63 21.02
CA ASP A 220 0.76 12.14 21.76
C ASP A 220 1.18 10.94 22.63
N ARG A 221 0.60 10.81 23.81
CA ARG A 221 0.77 9.64 24.69
C ARG A 221 -0.14 8.47 24.27
N GLU A 222 -1.27 8.77 23.64
CA GLU A 222 -2.28 7.83 23.14
C GLU A 222 -2.12 7.62 21.63
N TYR A 223 -0.88 7.40 21.19
CA TYR A 223 -0.50 7.35 19.78
C TYR A 223 -0.95 6.09 19.03
N GLN A 224 -1.44 5.04 19.71
CA GLN A 224 -1.62 3.71 19.12
C GLN A 224 -2.63 3.73 17.97
N ASP A 225 -3.75 4.43 18.14
CA ASP A 225 -4.76 4.60 17.08
C ASP A 225 -4.20 5.37 15.88
N VAL A 226 -3.41 6.42 16.13
CA VAL A 226 -2.76 7.22 15.07
C VAL A 226 -1.76 6.35 14.29
N LEU A 227 -0.90 5.61 14.98
CA LEU A 227 0.06 4.70 14.35
C LEU A 227 -0.63 3.69 13.44
N ASN A 228 -1.77 3.16 13.89
CA ASN A 228 -2.56 2.20 13.14
C ASN A 228 -3.19 2.80 11.88
N VAL A 229 -3.64 4.06 11.95
CA VAL A 229 -4.12 4.80 10.77
C VAL A 229 -2.99 5.02 9.77
N LEU A 230 -1.81 5.44 10.23
CA LEU A 230 -0.64 5.69 9.38
C LEU A 230 -0.15 4.42 8.69
N GLU A 231 -0.11 3.31 9.43
CA GLU A 231 0.23 2.01 8.84
C GLU A 231 -0.80 1.54 7.83
N LEU A 232 -2.10 1.70 8.12
CA LEU A 232 -3.15 1.38 7.15
C LEU A 232 -2.99 2.18 5.86
N LEU A 233 -2.71 3.48 5.96
CA LEU A 233 -2.46 4.35 4.80
C LEU A 233 -1.22 3.92 4.01
N ASN A 234 -0.15 3.51 4.71
CA ASN A 234 1.06 2.98 4.07
C ASN A 234 0.76 1.70 3.28
N VAL A 235 -0.04 0.80 3.86
CA VAL A 235 -0.51 -0.42 3.18
C VAL A 235 -1.45 -0.09 2.01
N GLN A 236 -2.34 0.91 2.14
CA GLN A 236 -3.19 1.34 1.03
C GLN A 236 -2.38 1.92 -0.13
N LEU A 237 -1.33 2.71 0.16
CA LEU A 237 -0.44 3.22 -0.86
C LEU A 237 0.27 2.07 -1.60
N LEU A 238 0.78 1.08 -0.87
CA LEU A 238 1.39 -0.13 -1.43
C LEU A 238 0.45 -0.82 -2.42
N GLU A 239 -0.78 -1.08 -1.98
CA GLU A 239 -1.80 -1.76 -2.78
C GLU A 239 -2.10 -1.01 -4.09
N LEU A 240 -2.27 0.31 -4.00
CA LEU A 240 -2.51 1.14 -5.18
C LEU A 240 -1.31 1.12 -6.14
N ARG A 241 -0.09 1.26 -5.62
CA ARG A 241 1.14 1.23 -6.43
C ARG A 241 1.35 -0.15 -7.06
N TYR A 242 1.01 -1.22 -6.36
CA TYR A 242 1.07 -2.58 -6.89
C TYR A 242 0.07 -2.78 -8.03
N LEU A 243 -1.20 -2.42 -7.80
CA LEU A 243 -2.26 -2.49 -8.80
C LEU A 243 -1.88 -1.69 -10.06
N ASP A 244 -1.34 -0.49 -9.88
CA ASP A 244 -0.90 0.38 -10.98
C ASP A 244 0.16 -0.30 -11.86
N ARG A 245 1.20 -0.90 -11.26
CA ARG A 245 2.26 -1.67 -11.96
C ARG A 245 1.72 -2.91 -12.65
N MET A 246 0.84 -3.64 -11.98
CA MET A 246 0.23 -4.84 -12.52
C MET A 246 -0.64 -4.50 -13.75
N LEU A 247 -1.41 -3.41 -13.69
CA LEU A 247 -2.23 -2.94 -14.80
C LEU A 247 -1.36 -2.47 -15.98
N ASP A 248 -0.26 -1.76 -15.73
CA ASP A 248 0.69 -1.36 -16.78
C ASP A 248 1.25 -2.58 -17.52
N THR A 249 1.65 -3.61 -16.77
CA THR A 249 2.16 -4.86 -17.35
C THR A 249 1.09 -5.55 -18.21
N ARG A 250 -0.17 -5.57 -17.75
CA ARG A 250 -1.29 -6.15 -18.52
C ARG A 250 -1.58 -5.35 -19.78
N ILE A 251 -1.60 -4.02 -19.70
CA ILE A 251 -1.82 -3.13 -20.84
C ILE A 251 -0.72 -3.31 -21.89
N ALA A 252 0.55 -3.36 -21.47
CA ALA A 252 1.69 -3.59 -22.37
C ALA A 252 1.53 -4.91 -23.15
N ARG A 253 1.17 -6.00 -22.46
CA ARG A 253 0.89 -7.30 -23.11
C ARG A 253 -0.25 -7.20 -24.12
N LEU A 254 -1.36 -6.51 -23.78
CA LEU A 254 -2.48 -6.34 -24.72
C LEU A 254 -2.03 -5.64 -26.02
N TYR A 255 -1.17 -4.62 -25.93
CA TYR A 255 -0.63 -3.93 -27.10
C TYR A 255 0.29 -4.81 -27.96
N GLU A 256 1.14 -5.63 -27.35
CA GLU A 256 2.00 -6.58 -28.09
C GLU A 256 1.18 -7.55 -28.94
N HIS A 257 0.09 -8.09 -28.40
CA HIS A 257 -0.81 -8.99 -29.11
C HIS A 257 -1.52 -8.32 -30.30
N VAL A 258 -1.83 -7.02 -30.19
CA VAL A 258 -2.37 -6.23 -31.29
C VAL A 258 -1.31 -5.98 -32.37
N ALA A 259 -0.08 -5.66 -31.98
CA ALA A 259 1.01 -5.30 -32.89
C ALA A 259 1.54 -6.48 -33.71
N GLN A 260 1.62 -7.68 -33.13
CA GLN A 260 2.18 -8.87 -33.81
C GLN A 260 1.28 -9.46 -34.92
N ARG A 261 0.02 -9.00 -35.07
CA ARG A 261 -0.93 -9.54 -36.07
C ARG A 261 -0.93 -8.77 -37.40
N ARG A 262 0.24 -8.48 -37.95
CA ARG A 262 0.44 -8.04 -39.35
C ARG A 262 0.80 -9.17 -40.33
N GLY A 263 0.69 -10.45 -39.93
CA GLY A 263 0.88 -11.62 -40.80
C GLY A 263 -0.45 -12.22 -41.29
N LEU A 264 -0.62 -12.31 -42.62
CA LEU A 264 -1.84 -12.71 -43.35
C LEU A 264 -2.38 -14.14 -43.11
N LEU A 265 -1.88 -14.92 -42.14
CA LEU A 265 -2.17 -16.37 -42.03
C LEU A 265 -2.42 -16.90 -40.60
N SER A 266 -2.80 -16.08 -39.63
CA SER A 266 -3.10 -16.59 -38.28
C SER A 266 -4.53 -17.16 -38.16
N LEU A 267 -4.70 -18.43 -38.50
CA LEU A 267 -5.88 -19.27 -38.20
C LEU A 267 -5.94 -19.65 -36.70
N THR A 268 -5.82 -18.69 -35.79
CA THR A 268 -6.01 -18.98 -34.36
C THR A 268 -7.50 -19.14 -34.07
N PRO A 269 -7.97 -20.27 -33.50
CA PRO A 269 -9.40 -20.55 -33.38
C PRO A 269 -10.09 -19.53 -32.46
N ALA A 270 -11.26 -19.04 -32.89
CA ALA A 270 -12.07 -18.04 -32.20
C ALA A 270 -12.47 -18.43 -30.76
N ALA A 271 -12.38 -19.73 -30.40
CA ALA A 271 -12.69 -20.24 -29.06
C ALA A 271 -11.64 -19.85 -28.00
N LEU A 272 -10.34 -19.77 -28.35
CA LEU A 272 -9.30 -19.29 -27.43
C LEU A 272 -9.49 -17.80 -27.12
N ARG A 273 -9.98 -17.02 -28.10
CA ARG A 273 -10.20 -15.57 -27.99
C ARG A 273 -11.36 -15.19 -27.07
N VAL A 274 -12.39 -16.03 -26.94
CA VAL A 274 -13.56 -15.77 -26.07
C VAL A 274 -13.25 -16.08 -24.59
N ARG A 275 -12.35 -17.02 -24.34
CA ARG A 275 -11.90 -17.38 -23.00
C ARG A 275 -11.02 -16.28 -22.39
N GLU A 276 -10.04 -15.77 -23.15
CA GLU A 276 -9.23 -14.60 -22.76
C GLU A 276 -10.10 -13.36 -22.46
N LEU A 277 -11.17 -13.15 -23.24
CA LEU A 277 -12.12 -12.04 -23.03
C LEU A 277 -12.98 -12.17 -21.77
N SER A 278 -13.36 -13.39 -21.41
CA SER A 278 -14.16 -13.65 -20.21
C SER A 278 -13.30 -13.57 -18.94
N GLU A 279 -12.04 -14.02 -19.02
CA GLU A 279 -11.03 -13.87 -17.97
C GLU A 279 -10.71 -12.38 -17.70
N LEU A 280 -10.56 -11.57 -18.76
CA LEU A 280 -10.35 -10.11 -18.63
C LEU A 280 -11.51 -9.37 -17.93
N ARG A 281 -12.78 -9.75 -18.19
CA ARG A 281 -13.95 -9.09 -17.56
C ARG A 281 -14.09 -9.45 -16.08
N LEU A 282 -13.93 -10.73 -15.73
CA LEU A 282 -14.00 -11.20 -14.34
C LEU A 282 -12.91 -10.54 -13.49
N ASP A 283 -11.69 -10.45 -14.01
CA ASP A 283 -10.56 -9.82 -13.33
C ASP A 283 -10.79 -8.35 -13.00
N THR A 284 -11.40 -7.56 -13.90
CA THR A 284 -11.61 -6.12 -13.63
C THR A 284 -12.58 -5.85 -12.48
N ALA A 285 -13.60 -6.71 -12.30
CA ALA A 285 -14.54 -6.58 -11.19
C ALA A 285 -13.86 -6.94 -9.86
N THR A 286 -13.07 -8.03 -9.84
CA THR A 286 -12.35 -8.44 -8.63
C THR A 286 -11.27 -7.43 -8.23
N LEU A 287 -10.58 -6.81 -9.20
CA LEU A 287 -9.58 -5.77 -8.93
C LEU A 287 -10.22 -4.49 -8.37
N ARG A 288 -11.39 -4.10 -8.88
CA ARG A 288 -12.15 -2.97 -8.35
C ARG A 288 -12.63 -3.25 -6.92
N GLU A 289 -13.08 -4.48 -6.65
CA GLU A 289 -13.48 -4.90 -5.30
C GLU A 289 -12.30 -4.87 -4.31
N ARG A 290 -11.11 -5.31 -4.73
CA ARG A 290 -9.86 -5.18 -3.95
C ARG A 290 -9.55 -3.73 -3.60
N MET A 291 -9.70 -2.81 -4.55
CA MET A 291 -9.53 -1.36 -4.31
C MET A 291 -10.53 -0.81 -3.28
N ILE A 292 -11.80 -1.24 -3.31
CA ILE A 292 -12.86 -0.74 -2.42
C ILE A 292 -12.76 -1.35 -1.01
N ASN A 293 -12.42 -2.64 -0.90
CA ASN A 293 -12.38 -3.34 0.39
C ASN A 293 -11.24 -2.86 1.29
N ALA A 294 -10.13 -2.38 0.73
CA ALA A 294 -9.02 -1.79 1.49
C ALA A 294 -9.35 -0.44 2.15
N LEU A 295 -10.44 0.24 1.74
CA LEU A 295 -10.71 1.66 2.07
C LEU A 295 -11.76 1.89 3.15
N LYS A 296 -12.36 0.85 3.72
CA LYS A 296 -13.39 1.00 4.75
C LYS A 296 -12.74 1.07 6.11
N LEU A 297 -12.49 2.28 6.65
CA LEU A 297 -12.74 2.61 8.05
C LEU A 297 -12.23 3.97 8.54
N ILE A 298 -13.01 4.70 9.36
CA ILE A 298 -12.54 5.43 10.58
C ILE A 298 -13.74 5.63 11.55
N GLY A 299 -13.57 5.40 12.86
CA GLY A 299 -14.62 5.53 13.89
C GLY A 299 -14.63 6.81 14.75
N ASP A 300 -13.62 7.69 14.61
CA ASP A 300 -13.51 8.97 15.35
C ASP A 300 -13.21 10.14 14.37
N LEU A 301 -13.78 11.32 14.65
CA LEU A 301 -13.52 12.56 13.93
C LEU A 301 -12.04 12.98 13.97
N TYR A 302 -11.32 12.75 15.07
CA TYR A 302 -9.89 13.05 15.16
C TYR A 302 -9.07 12.20 14.19
N LEU A 303 -9.26 10.87 14.25
CA LEU A 303 -8.61 9.92 13.36
C LEU A 303 -9.02 10.14 11.90
N THR A 304 -10.25 10.61 11.64
CA THR A 304 -10.73 10.90 10.30
C THR A 304 -9.96 12.08 9.69
N LYS A 305 -9.69 13.12 10.49
CA LYS A 305 -8.87 14.26 10.04
C LYS A 305 -7.45 13.84 9.71
N ILE A 306 -6.83 13.00 10.55
CA ILE A 306 -5.49 12.46 10.30
C ILE A 306 -5.52 11.66 9.01
N TYR A 307 -6.44 10.71 8.88
CA TYR A 307 -6.59 9.89 7.68
C TYR A 307 -6.73 10.73 6.41
N THR A 308 -7.67 11.69 6.38
CA THR A 308 -7.91 12.52 5.20
C THR A 308 -6.68 13.33 4.81
N ARG A 309 -6.04 14.01 5.77
CA ARG A 309 -4.86 14.84 5.47
C ARG A 309 -3.67 14.02 5.01
N THR A 310 -3.45 12.85 5.60
CA THR A 310 -2.35 11.97 5.20
C THR A 310 -2.66 11.28 3.86
N ALA A 311 -3.90 10.83 3.62
CA ALA A 311 -4.31 10.27 2.33
C ALA A 311 -4.14 11.28 1.17
N ASP A 312 -4.48 12.55 1.42
CA ASP A 312 -4.25 13.64 0.48
C ASP A 312 -2.74 13.86 0.25
N ARG A 313 -1.93 13.87 1.32
CA ARG A 313 -0.47 14.02 1.23
C ARG A 313 0.21 12.86 0.51
N LEU A 314 -0.33 11.65 0.63
CA LEU A 314 0.11 10.44 -0.08
C LEU A 314 -0.50 10.32 -1.49
N HIS A 315 -1.28 11.31 -1.93
CA HIS A 315 -1.93 11.34 -3.24
C HIS A 315 -2.77 10.09 -3.56
N LEU A 316 -3.39 9.45 -2.55
CA LEU A 316 -4.12 8.18 -2.74
C LEU A 316 -5.25 8.31 -3.78
N ALA A 317 -5.93 9.46 -3.81
CA ALA A 317 -6.98 9.73 -4.78
C ALA A 317 -6.47 9.89 -6.22
N GLU A 318 -5.23 10.32 -6.43
CA GLU A 318 -4.60 10.38 -7.76
C GLU A 318 -4.24 8.99 -8.26
N TRP A 319 -3.66 8.17 -7.38
CA TRP A 319 -3.39 6.76 -7.67
C TRP A 319 -4.66 6.00 -8.04
N GLN A 320 -5.74 6.16 -7.27
CA GLN A 320 -7.04 5.54 -7.57
C GLN A 320 -7.57 5.98 -8.94
N ARG A 321 -7.51 7.28 -9.27
CA ARG A 321 -7.92 7.79 -10.59
C ARG A 321 -7.09 7.22 -11.74
N SER A 322 -5.77 7.08 -11.55
CA SER A 322 -4.88 6.42 -12.53
C SER A 322 -5.32 4.98 -12.80
N ILE A 323 -5.55 4.21 -11.72
CA ILE A 323 -5.99 2.82 -11.77
C ILE A 323 -7.35 2.69 -12.47
N ASP A 324 -8.32 3.54 -12.11
CA ASP A 324 -9.65 3.53 -12.74
C ASP A 324 -9.55 3.79 -14.25
N GLY A 325 -8.74 4.75 -14.67
CA GLY A 325 -8.48 5.02 -16.09
C GLY A 325 -7.83 3.82 -16.80
N LYS A 326 -6.85 3.17 -16.17
CA LYS A 326 -6.20 1.96 -16.71
C LYS A 326 -7.19 0.79 -16.85
N LEU A 327 -8.06 0.59 -15.86
CA LEU A 327 -9.13 -0.41 -15.91
C LEU A 327 -10.12 -0.12 -17.04
N GLU A 328 -10.49 1.14 -17.26
CA GLU A 328 -11.36 1.54 -18.37
C GLU A 328 -10.72 1.25 -19.73
N VAL A 329 -9.43 1.55 -19.91
CA VAL A 329 -8.69 1.21 -21.14
C VAL A 329 -8.73 -0.30 -21.40
N ILE A 330 -8.49 -1.12 -20.39
CA ILE A 330 -8.56 -2.59 -20.50
C ILE A 330 -9.96 -3.04 -20.89
N GLN A 331 -11.00 -2.50 -20.26
CA GLN A 331 -12.40 -2.82 -20.59
C GLN A 331 -12.75 -2.44 -22.02
N ASN A 332 -12.31 -1.26 -22.48
CA ASN A 332 -12.54 -0.79 -23.85
C ASN A 332 -11.87 -1.69 -24.89
N VAL A 333 -10.60 -2.08 -24.66
CA VAL A 333 -9.88 -3.03 -25.51
C VAL A 333 -10.62 -4.37 -25.56
N ALA A 334 -11.02 -4.90 -24.40
CA ALA A 334 -11.78 -6.15 -24.32
C ALA A 334 -13.12 -6.07 -25.09
N ASN A 335 -13.84 -4.96 -24.99
CA ASN A 335 -15.10 -4.75 -25.72
C ASN A 335 -14.90 -4.72 -27.25
N VAL A 336 -13.83 -4.08 -27.74
CA VAL A 336 -13.48 -4.07 -29.17
C VAL A 336 -13.21 -5.48 -29.68
N PHE A 337 -12.46 -6.28 -28.93
CA PHE A 337 -12.18 -7.67 -29.28
C PHE A 337 -13.44 -8.55 -29.23
N ALA A 338 -14.32 -8.35 -28.25
CA ALA A 338 -15.60 -9.05 -28.15
C ALA A 338 -16.52 -8.74 -29.36
N SER A 339 -16.58 -7.48 -29.78
CA SER A 339 -17.32 -7.05 -30.96
C SER A 339 -16.79 -7.72 -32.23
N ARG A 340 -15.47 -7.75 -32.45
CA ARG A 340 -14.85 -8.45 -33.59
C ARG A 340 -15.17 -9.95 -33.61
N ALA A 341 -15.23 -10.59 -32.45
CA ALA A 341 -15.60 -12.01 -32.36
C ALA A 341 -17.07 -12.24 -32.73
N ALA A 342 -17.96 -11.32 -32.37
CA ALA A 342 -19.37 -11.36 -32.76
C ALA A 342 -19.54 -11.15 -34.27
N THR A 343 -18.84 -10.18 -34.86
CA THR A 343 -18.84 -9.95 -36.32
C THR A 343 -18.32 -11.17 -37.09
N ALA A 344 -17.19 -11.76 -36.67
CA ALA A 344 -16.66 -12.95 -37.31
C ALA A 344 -17.61 -14.16 -37.24
N ARG A 345 -18.36 -14.31 -36.14
CA ARG A 345 -19.41 -15.34 -36.04
C ARG A 345 -20.56 -15.08 -37.01
N ALA A 346 -20.96 -13.83 -37.18
CA ALA A 346 -21.98 -13.45 -38.15
C ALA A 346 -21.52 -13.72 -39.59
N GLU A 347 -20.28 -13.36 -39.94
CA GLU A 347 -19.67 -13.64 -41.25
C GLU A 347 -19.56 -15.15 -41.52
N LEU A 348 -19.17 -15.96 -40.53
CA LEU A 348 -19.13 -17.42 -40.67
C LEU A 348 -20.51 -18.02 -40.89
N LEU A 349 -21.53 -17.49 -40.19
CA LEU A 349 -22.91 -17.92 -40.37
C LEU A 349 -23.41 -17.55 -41.78
N GLU A 350 -23.07 -16.36 -42.27
CA GLU A 350 -23.36 -15.94 -43.64
C GLU A 350 -22.66 -16.83 -44.67
N LEU A 351 -21.36 -17.11 -44.52
CA LEU A 351 -20.62 -18.00 -45.40
C LEU A 351 -21.20 -19.42 -45.40
N THR A 352 -21.64 -19.91 -44.23
CA THR A 352 -22.28 -21.23 -44.11
C THR A 352 -23.59 -21.26 -44.88
N ILE A 353 -24.41 -20.21 -44.78
CA ILE A 353 -25.65 -20.08 -45.57
C ILE A 353 -25.33 -20.03 -47.07
N ILE A 354 -24.35 -19.24 -47.48
CA ILE A 354 -23.93 -19.14 -48.89
C ILE A 354 -23.46 -20.51 -49.41
N LEU A 355 -22.61 -21.23 -48.65
CA LEU A 355 -22.15 -22.57 -49.02
C LEU A 355 -23.32 -23.57 -49.12
N LEU A 356 -24.29 -23.49 -48.22
CA LEU A 356 -25.47 -24.36 -48.21
C LEU A 356 -26.34 -24.12 -49.45
N ILE A 357 -26.54 -22.85 -49.84
CA ILE A 357 -27.24 -22.47 -51.08
C ILE A 357 -26.48 -22.98 -52.33
N VAL A 358 -25.16 -22.78 -52.39
CA VAL A 358 -24.33 -23.26 -53.51
C VAL A 358 -24.41 -24.78 -53.63
N PHE A 359 -24.36 -25.48 -52.50
CA PHE A 359 -24.48 -26.94 -52.46
C PHE A 359 -25.86 -27.43 -52.94
N GLU A 360 -26.93 -26.77 -52.54
CA GLU A 360 -28.30 -27.10 -52.97
C GLU A 360 -28.49 -26.89 -54.48
N ILE A 361 -27.97 -25.78 -55.04
CA ILE A 361 -27.98 -25.52 -56.48
C ILE A 361 -27.19 -26.59 -57.24
N ALA A 362 -26.01 -26.97 -56.74
CA ALA A 362 -25.19 -27.99 -57.38
C ALA A 362 -25.88 -29.36 -57.40
N LEU A 363 -26.53 -29.76 -56.30
CA LEU A 363 -27.34 -30.98 -56.24
C LEU A 363 -28.48 -30.97 -57.25
N VAL A 364 -29.21 -29.86 -57.36
CA VAL A 364 -30.29 -29.71 -58.34
C VAL A 364 -29.76 -29.84 -59.78
N LEU A 365 -28.60 -29.26 -60.07
CA LEU A 365 -27.99 -29.31 -61.40
C LEU A 365 -27.51 -30.71 -61.80
N VAL A 366 -27.04 -31.50 -60.83
CA VAL A 366 -26.58 -32.89 -61.05
C VAL A 366 -27.75 -33.88 -61.09
N SER A 367 -28.89 -33.55 -60.47
CA SER A 367 -30.10 -34.36 -60.48
C SER A 367 -31.01 -34.18 -61.71
N ARG A 368 -30.66 -33.24 -62.61
CA ARG A 368 -31.26 -33.07 -63.93
C ARG A 368 -30.37 -33.70 -65.00
#